data_AF-N1WI16-F1
#
_entry.id   AF-N1WI16-F1
#
_cell.length_a   1.000
_cell.length_b   1.000
_cell.length_c   1.000
_cell.angle_alpha   90.00
_cell.angle_beta   90.00
_cell.angle_gamma   90.00
#
_symmetry.space_group_name_H-M   'P 1'
#
loop_
_entity.id
_entity.type
_entity.pdbx_description
1 polymer ?
#
loop_
_entity_poly.entity_id
_entity_poly.type
_entity_poly.pdbx_seq_one_letter_code
_entity_poly.pdbx_strand_id
1 'polypeptide(L)'
;MMKLSSFKKNFRILILISALGGLVSGNPFASGLNFNTQTPVRDCFTNEAASSELSNLFKSPLPLEEKKRIAETIAYKEGKSRFQSIVCIQSKNLSEEDYTKLLLDWNRYLFIYAELNSYYENYVLSDEKTRSLNSIEWELLTTHLKQKKELLTRLNDATGFALKGEKISEENFSMIYLSLFLLQVEFWDAMSKTFRDSIL
;
A
#
# COMPACT_ATOMS: atom_id res chain seq x y z
N MET A 1 33.99 -30.25 -8.30
CA MET A 1 33.44 -28.89 -8.59
C MET A 1 31.95 -29.02 -8.88
N MET A 2 31.10 -28.87 -7.87
CA MET A 2 29.64 -28.96 -8.01
C MET A 2 28.97 -27.66 -7.55
N LYS A 3 28.18 -27.09 -8.47
CA LYS A 3 26.93 -26.33 -8.26
C LYS A 3 26.96 -25.06 -7.40
N LEU A 4 27.85 -24.09 -7.71
CA LEU A 4 27.63 -22.68 -7.31
C LEU A 4 26.43 -22.02 -8.02
N SER A 5 25.99 -22.61 -9.14
CA SER A 5 24.84 -22.15 -9.96
C SER A 5 23.47 -22.47 -9.35
N SER A 6 23.37 -23.55 -8.55
CA SER A 6 22.08 -23.97 -7.96
C SER A 6 21.63 -23.05 -6.83
N PHE A 7 22.56 -22.41 -6.12
CA PHE A 7 22.26 -21.56 -4.97
C PHE A 7 21.62 -20.22 -5.40
N LYS A 8 22.07 -19.63 -6.50
CA LYS A 8 21.48 -18.41 -7.08
C LYS A 8 20.08 -18.66 -7.66
N LYS A 9 19.83 -19.85 -8.22
CA LYS A 9 18.52 -20.23 -8.76
C LYS A 9 17.48 -20.44 -7.64
N ASN A 10 17.88 -21.08 -6.55
CA ASN A 10 16.99 -21.32 -5.41
C ASN A 10 16.68 -20.03 -4.63
N PHE A 11 17.62 -19.07 -4.55
CA PHE A 11 17.38 -17.76 -3.90
C PHE A 11 16.39 -16.88 -4.70
N ARG A 12 16.44 -16.92 -6.03
CA ARG A 12 15.44 -16.23 -6.88
C ARG A 12 14.05 -16.83 -6.77
N ILE A 13 13.94 -18.15 -6.62
CA ILE A 13 12.66 -18.84 -6.42
C ILE A 13 12.08 -18.53 -5.03
N LEU A 14 12.92 -18.44 -3.99
CA LEU A 14 12.46 -18.05 -2.65
C LEU A 14 11.93 -16.61 -2.60
N ILE A 15 12.60 -15.68 -3.27
CA ILE A 15 12.14 -14.28 -3.39
C ILE A 15 10.82 -14.21 -4.18
N LEU A 16 10.69 -15.01 -5.25
CA LEU A 16 9.44 -15.10 -6.02
C LEU A 16 8.28 -15.62 -5.18
N ILE A 17 8.48 -16.64 -4.34
CA ILE A 17 7.40 -17.21 -3.51
C ILE A 17 6.98 -16.24 -2.40
N SER A 18 7.90 -15.44 -1.83
CA SER A 18 7.54 -14.37 -0.90
C SER A 18 6.89 -13.15 -1.56
N ALA A 19 7.16 -12.92 -2.86
CA ALA A 19 6.57 -11.83 -3.64
C ALA A 19 5.22 -12.20 -4.29
N LEU A 20 4.95 -13.49 -4.46
CA LEU A 20 3.72 -14.03 -5.06
C LEU A 20 2.48 -13.93 -4.14
N GLY A 21 2.64 -13.52 -2.89
CA GLY A 21 1.52 -13.22 -1.99
C GLY A 21 0.90 -11.83 -2.17
N GLY A 22 1.48 -10.95 -2.99
CA GLY A 22 1.08 -9.52 -3.03
C GLY A 22 1.16 -8.81 -4.38
N LEU A 23 1.38 -9.51 -5.50
CA LEU A 23 1.67 -8.86 -6.78
C LEU A 23 0.80 -9.38 -7.94
N VAL A 24 -0.45 -8.91 -8.08
CA VAL A 24 -1.08 -8.61 -9.40
C VAL A 24 -2.24 -7.58 -9.27
N SER A 25 -2.19 -6.62 -8.35
CA SER A 25 -3.14 -5.50 -8.46
C SER A 25 -2.54 -4.24 -7.89
N GLY A 26 -2.52 -3.16 -8.68
CA GLY A 26 -2.20 -1.80 -8.23
C GLY A 26 -3.20 -1.22 -7.21
N ASN A 27 -3.90 -2.08 -6.48
CA ASN A 27 -4.74 -1.70 -5.36
C ASN A 27 -3.84 -1.18 -4.24
N PRO A 28 -4.24 -0.09 -3.56
CA PRO A 28 -3.61 0.25 -2.29
C PRO A 28 -3.93 -0.89 -1.32
N PHE A 29 -2.98 -1.80 -1.13
CA PHE A 29 -3.06 -2.81 -0.09
C PHE A 29 -3.05 -2.08 1.25
N ALA A 30 -4.23 -1.89 1.81
CA ALA A 30 -4.39 -1.57 3.20
C ALA A 30 -4.74 -2.87 3.92
N SER A 31 -3.89 -3.18 4.88
CA SER A 31 -4.09 -4.07 6.01
C SER A 31 -3.25 -3.43 7.13
N GLY A 32 -3.42 -3.82 8.39
CA GLY A 32 -2.53 -3.35 9.47
C GLY A 32 -1.04 -3.59 9.16
N LEU A 33 -0.16 -3.25 10.09
CA LEU A 33 1.28 -3.37 9.82
C LEU A 33 1.62 -4.80 9.38
N ASN A 34 2.26 -4.92 8.22
CA ASN A 34 2.61 -6.21 7.64
C ASN A 34 3.90 -6.09 6.84
N PHE A 35 5.02 -6.27 7.55
CA PHE A 35 6.34 -6.30 6.94
C PHE A 35 7.17 -7.41 7.58
N ASN A 36 8.18 -7.89 6.88
CA ASN A 36 9.02 -8.93 7.43
C ASN A 36 9.92 -8.36 8.53
N THR A 37 9.71 -8.80 9.77
CA THR A 37 10.61 -8.54 10.89
C THR A 37 10.92 -9.82 11.66
N GLN A 38 12.08 -9.87 12.29
CA GLN A 38 12.49 -10.92 13.23
C GLN A 38 12.23 -10.54 14.69
N THR A 39 11.74 -9.33 14.94
CA THR A 39 11.40 -8.83 16.28
C THR A 39 10.13 -9.51 16.81
N PRO A 40 9.95 -9.60 18.14
CA PRO A 40 8.82 -10.30 18.77
C PRO A 40 7.51 -9.49 18.73
N VAL A 41 7.16 -8.97 17.55
CA VAL A 41 5.94 -8.19 17.32
C VAL A 41 5.08 -8.72 16.17
N ARG A 42 5.42 -9.88 15.61
CA ARG A 42 4.65 -10.49 14.51
C ARG A 42 3.19 -10.75 14.87
N ASP A 43 2.90 -10.98 16.14
CA ASP A 43 1.54 -11.14 16.65
C ASP A 43 0.75 -9.82 16.72
N CYS A 44 1.42 -8.66 16.63
CA CYS A 44 0.79 -7.35 16.50
C CYS A 44 0.41 -7.03 15.04
N PHE A 45 0.91 -7.78 14.07
CA PHE A 45 0.58 -7.60 12.66
C PHE A 45 -0.77 -8.27 12.36
N THR A 46 -1.66 -7.54 11.70
CA THR A 46 -2.96 -8.07 11.31
C THR A 46 -2.82 -8.78 9.97
N ASN A 47 -3.17 -10.07 9.93
CA ASN A 47 -3.29 -10.86 8.70
C ASN A 47 -4.63 -10.64 7.99
N GLU A 48 -5.32 -9.53 8.23
CA GLU A 48 -6.49 -9.18 7.42
C GLU A 48 -5.98 -8.94 6.01
N ALA A 49 -6.00 -9.99 5.20
CA ALA A 49 -5.69 -9.93 3.78
C ALA A 49 -6.51 -8.78 3.22
N ALA A 50 -5.81 -7.77 2.69
CA ALA A 50 -6.39 -6.55 2.14
C ALA A 50 -7.75 -6.84 1.55
N SER A 51 -8.77 -6.19 2.11
CA SER A 51 -10.15 -6.54 1.83
C SER A 51 -10.34 -6.65 0.33
N SER A 52 -10.64 -7.86 -0.16
CA SER A 52 -11.02 -8.10 -1.55
C SER A 52 -12.19 -7.20 -1.97
N GLU A 53 -12.90 -6.60 -1.01
CA GLU A 53 -13.93 -5.60 -1.26
C GLU A 53 -13.33 -4.33 -1.91
N LEU A 54 -12.11 -3.91 -1.58
CA LEU A 54 -11.48 -2.72 -2.15
C LEU A 54 -11.08 -2.90 -3.62
N SER A 55 -10.47 -4.05 -3.96
CA SER A 55 -10.13 -4.37 -5.35
C SER A 55 -11.36 -4.47 -6.24
N ASN A 56 -12.44 -5.04 -5.68
CA ASN A 56 -13.73 -5.15 -6.34
C ASN A 56 -14.44 -3.79 -6.43
N LEU A 57 -14.21 -2.87 -5.49
CA LEU A 57 -14.85 -1.56 -5.45
C LEU A 57 -14.57 -0.74 -6.72
N PHE A 58 -13.30 -0.66 -7.14
CA PHE A 58 -12.91 0.15 -8.29
C PHE A 58 -13.41 -0.42 -9.63
N LYS A 59 -13.57 -1.75 -9.71
CA LYS A 59 -14.10 -2.44 -10.89
C LYS A 59 -15.64 -2.53 -10.89
N SER A 60 -16.27 -2.17 -9.77
CA SER A 60 -17.71 -2.33 -9.62
C SER A 60 -18.52 -1.36 -10.49
N PRO A 61 -19.72 -1.76 -10.94
CA PRO A 61 -20.65 -0.89 -11.64
C PRO A 61 -21.43 0.05 -10.71
N LEU A 62 -21.07 0.09 -9.41
CA LEU A 62 -21.79 0.90 -8.42
C LEU A 62 -21.68 2.41 -8.75
N PRO A 63 -22.71 3.21 -8.43
CA PRO A 63 -22.63 4.66 -8.52
C PRO A 63 -21.49 5.23 -7.67
N LEU A 64 -20.92 6.37 -8.10
CA LEU A 64 -19.81 7.03 -7.42
C LEU A 64 -20.08 7.28 -5.92
N GLU A 65 -21.25 7.81 -5.59
CA GLU A 65 -21.61 8.10 -4.19
C GLU A 65 -21.68 6.84 -3.32
N GLU A 66 -22.09 5.71 -3.88
CA GLU A 66 -22.08 4.43 -3.17
C GLU A 66 -20.65 3.91 -2.99
N LYS A 67 -19.80 4.05 -4.02
CA LYS A 67 -18.38 3.73 -3.91
C LYS A 67 -17.67 4.54 -2.83
N LYS A 68 -17.99 5.84 -2.71
CA LYS A 68 -17.44 6.73 -1.68
C LYS A 68 -17.82 6.28 -0.27
N ARG A 69 -19.08 5.92 -0.03
CA ARG A 69 -19.54 5.39 1.28
C ARG A 69 -18.86 4.07 1.66
N ILE A 70 -18.66 3.18 0.68
CA ILE A 70 -17.93 1.94 0.91
C ILE A 70 -16.46 2.24 1.22
N ALA A 71 -15.84 3.15 0.46
CA ALA A 71 -14.48 3.60 0.69
C ALA A 71 -14.30 4.22 2.09
N GLU A 72 -15.26 5.00 2.59
CA GLU A 72 -15.28 5.51 3.97
C GLU A 72 -15.28 4.39 5.01
N THR A 73 -16.14 3.39 4.81
CA THR A 73 -16.24 2.24 5.72
C THR A 73 -14.94 1.45 5.75
N ILE A 74 -14.34 1.21 4.58
CA ILE A 74 -13.06 0.50 4.49
C ILE A 74 -11.95 1.35 5.11
N ALA A 75 -11.87 2.64 4.81
CA ALA A 75 -10.86 3.55 5.37
C ALA A 75 -10.84 3.56 6.90
N TYR A 76 -12.02 3.58 7.53
CA TYR A 76 -12.12 3.51 8.98
C TYR A 76 -11.58 2.19 9.53
N LYS A 77 -11.95 1.05 8.92
CA LYS A 77 -11.43 -0.26 9.31
C LYS A 77 -9.90 -0.33 9.19
N GLU A 78 -9.36 0.17 8.09
CA GLU A 78 -7.91 0.17 7.81
C GLU A 78 -7.13 1.06 8.77
N GLY A 79 -7.65 2.27 9.02
CA GLY A 79 -7.06 3.20 9.98
C GLY A 79 -7.02 2.62 11.39
N LYS A 80 -8.13 2.02 11.81
CA LYS A 80 -8.23 1.32 13.10
C LYS A 80 -7.29 0.12 13.20
N SER A 81 -7.26 -0.74 12.19
CA SER A 81 -6.41 -1.93 12.14
C SER A 81 -4.92 -1.55 12.26
N ARG A 82 -4.48 -0.54 11.50
CA ARG A 82 -3.12 0.01 11.60
C ARG A 82 -2.82 0.59 12.98
N PHE A 83 -3.73 1.38 13.54
CA PHE A 83 -3.57 1.95 14.87
C PHE A 83 -3.44 0.87 15.94
N GLN A 84 -4.26 -0.18 15.87
CA GLN A 84 -4.19 -1.32 16.80
C GLN A 84 -2.85 -2.06 16.72
N SER A 85 -2.30 -2.28 15.52
CA SER A 85 -0.95 -2.86 15.37
C SER A 85 0.11 -2.00 16.06
N ILE A 86 0.05 -0.68 15.89
CA ILE A 86 1.00 0.26 16.50
C ILE A 86 0.90 0.23 18.02
N VAL A 87 -0.32 0.31 18.58
CA VAL A 87 -0.54 0.26 20.04
C VAL A 87 -0.04 -1.07 20.62
N CYS A 88 -0.29 -2.18 19.92
CA CYS A 88 0.23 -3.48 20.31
C CYS A 88 1.77 -3.46 20.37
N ILE A 89 2.45 -2.98 19.33
CA ILE A 89 3.92 -2.87 19.29
C ILE A 89 4.44 -2.01 20.45
N GLN A 90 3.85 -0.84 20.67
CA GLN A 90 4.24 0.06 21.74
C GLN A 90 4.06 -0.58 23.12
N SER A 91 3.09 -1.49 23.29
CA SER A 91 2.85 -2.21 24.55
C SER A 91 3.86 -3.33 24.83
N LYS A 92 4.64 -3.78 23.83
CA LYS A 92 5.58 -4.91 23.95
C LYS A 92 6.84 -4.60 24.77
N ASN A 93 7.09 -3.34 25.13
CA ASN A 93 8.30 -2.92 25.87
C ASN A 93 9.58 -3.53 25.28
N LEU A 94 9.78 -3.33 23.97
CA LEU A 94 10.93 -3.88 23.25
C LEU A 94 12.25 -3.39 23.85
N SER A 95 13.27 -4.24 23.80
CA SER A 95 14.64 -3.81 24.07
C SER A 95 15.08 -2.76 23.06
N GLU A 96 16.06 -1.91 23.41
CA GLU A 96 16.62 -0.92 22.47
C GLU A 96 17.17 -1.60 21.19
N GLU A 97 17.71 -2.81 21.32
CA GLU A 97 18.22 -3.61 20.20
C GLU A 97 17.10 -4.06 19.27
N ASP A 98 16.02 -4.66 19.82
CA ASP A 98 14.87 -5.09 19.03
C ASP A 98 14.14 -3.91 18.40
N TYR A 99 14.09 -2.80 19.10
CA TYR A 99 13.50 -1.58 18.59
C TYR A 99 14.27 -1.00 17.40
N THR A 100 15.60 -0.98 17.50
CA THR A 100 16.47 -0.57 16.40
C THR A 100 16.30 -1.49 15.18
N LYS A 101 16.21 -2.81 15.40
CA LYS A 101 15.93 -3.80 14.34
C LYS A 101 14.56 -3.54 13.69
N LEU A 102 13.53 -3.28 14.48
CA LEU A 102 12.18 -2.98 13.97
C LEU A 102 12.18 -1.77 13.04
N LEU A 103 12.86 -0.68 13.43
CA LEU A 103 12.95 0.53 12.61
C LEU A 103 13.76 0.31 11.33
N LEU A 104 14.82 -0.52 11.38
CA LEU A 104 15.57 -0.90 10.18
C LEU A 104 14.72 -1.75 9.23
N ASP A 105 13.95 -2.71 9.76
CA ASP A 105 13.03 -3.54 8.98
C ASP A 105 11.92 -2.68 8.34
N TRP A 106 11.39 -1.70 9.07
CA TRP A 106 10.43 -0.72 8.53
C TRP A 106 11.03 0.11 7.40
N ASN A 107 12.23 0.66 7.56
CA ASN A 107 12.90 1.42 6.51
C ASN A 107 13.17 0.56 5.26
N ARG A 108 13.55 -0.70 5.45
CA ARG A 108 13.72 -1.65 4.35
C ARG A 108 12.40 -1.92 3.62
N TYR A 109 11.32 -2.08 4.37
CA TYR A 109 9.98 -2.22 3.80
C TYR A 109 9.60 -0.99 2.96
N LEU A 110 9.83 0.22 3.48
CA LEU A 110 9.56 1.46 2.76
C LEU A 110 10.37 1.57 1.46
N PHE A 111 11.64 1.17 1.48
CA PHE A 111 12.47 1.16 0.29
C PHE A 111 11.89 0.24 -0.80
N ILE A 112 11.57 -1.00 -0.45
CA ILE A 112 10.99 -1.98 -1.40
C ILE A 112 9.64 -1.47 -1.93
N TYR A 113 8.80 -0.93 -1.03
CA TYR A 113 7.50 -0.38 -1.41
C TYR A 113 7.62 0.80 -2.38
N ALA A 114 8.59 1.69 -2.17
CA ALA A 114 8.87 2.80 -3.07
C ALA A 114 9.35 2.32 -4.46
N GLU A 115 10.21 1.30 -4.51
CA GLU A 115 10.63 0.69 -5.78
C GLU A 115 9.43 0.10 -6.54
N LEU A 116 8.57 -0.67 -5.87
CA LEU A 116 7.37 -1.26 -6.48
C LEU A 116 6.40 -0.19 -7.01
N ASN A 117 6.19 0.88 -6.25
CA ASN A 117 5.37 2.01 -6.70
C ASN A 117 5.98 2.70 -7.92
N SER A 118 7.30 2.88 -7.96
CA SER A 118 7.99 3.43 -9.13
C SER A 118 7.80 2.56 -10.38
N TYR A 119 7.91 1.23 -10.24
CA TYR A 119 7.60 0.31 -11.34
C TYR A 119 6.16 0.44 -11.83
N TYR A 120 5.19 0.52 -10.91
CA TYR A 120 3.78 0.72 -11.25
C TYR A 120 3.53 2.07 -11.93
N GLU A 121 4.08 3.16 -11.40
CA GLU A 121 3.97 4.50 -12.00
C GLU A 121 4.52 4.50 -13.42
N ASN A 122 5.70 3.91 -13.65
CA ASN A 122 6.29 3.79 -14.98
C ASN A 122 5.44 2.94 -15.93
N TYR A 123 4.80 1.86 -15.43
CA TYR A 123 3.88 1.06 -16.22
C TYR A 123 2.65 1.87 -16.67
N VAL A 124 2.00 2.59 -15.74
CA VAL A 124 0.82 3.40 -16.03
C VAL A 124 1.16 4.59 -16.94
N LEU A 125 2.36 5.15 -16.81
CA LEU A 125 2.85 6.27 -17.62
C LEU A 125 3.48 5.84 -18.95
N SER A 126 3.55 4.54 -19.25
CA SER A 126 4.15 4.06 -20.49
C SER A 126 3.39 4.56 -21.72
N ASP A 127 4.12 4.72 -22.84
CA ASP A 127 3.54 5.17 -24.11
C ASP A 127 2.35 4.30 -24.55
N GLU A 128 2.42 2.99 -24.29
CA GLU A 128 1.33 2.05 -24.58
C GLU A 128 0.03 2.45 -23.89
N LYS A 129 0.10 2.86 -22.62
CA LYS A 129 -1.07 3.20 -21.80
C LYS A 129 -1.54 4.64 -21.99
N THR A 130 -0.62 5.55 -22.33
CA THR A 130 -0.90 6.98 -22.31
C THR A 130 -1.15 7.59 -23.69
N ARG A 131 -0.80 6.89 -24.78
CA ARG A 131 -0.98 7.37 -26.16
C ARG A 131 -2.40 7.84 -26.51
N SER A 132 -3.42 7.19 -25.94
CA SER A 132 -4.82 7.51 -26.24
C SER A 132 -5.41 8.59 -25.35
N LEU A 133 -4.66 9.08 -24.36
CA LEU A 133 -5.16 10.07 -23.42
C LEU A 133 -5.21 11.44 -24.08
N ASN A 134 -6.33 12.13 -23.89
CA ASN A 134 -6.42 13.55 -24.20
C ASN A 134 -5.73 14.40 -23.11
N SER A 135 -5.63 15.71 -23.33
CA SER A 135 -4.93 16.62 -22.41
C SER A 135 -5.54 16.65 -21.00
N ILE A 136 -6.86 16.51 -20.87
CA ILE A 136 -7.57 16.51 -19.58
C ILE A 136 -7.31 15.18 -18.86
N GLU A 137 -7.39 14.05 -19.55
CA GLU A 137 -7.10 12.73 -18.96
C GLU A 137 -5.64 12.61 -18.52
N TRP A 138 -4.72 13.19 -19.29
CA TRP A 138 -3.30 13.26 -18.92
C TRP A 138 -3.07 14.09 -17.64
N GLU A 139 -3.70 15.26 -17.54
CA GLU A 139 -3.64 16.10 -16.35
C GLU A 139 -4.24 15.38 -15.13
N LEU A 140 -5.36 14.69 -15.32
CA LEU A 140 -6.00 13.89 -14.27
C LEU A 140 -5.08 12.76 -13.78
N LEU A 141 -4.45 12.01 -14.70
CA LEU A 141 -3.50 10.94 -14.36
C LEU A 141 -2.29 11.47 -13.59
N THR A 142 -1.63 12.49 -14.12
CA THR A 142 -0.41 13.04 -13.50
C THR A 142 -0.69 13.67 -12.13
N THR A 143 -1.83 14.35 -11.99
CA THR A 143 -2.30 14.88 -10.70
C THR A 143 -2.61 13.77 -9.72
N HIS A 144 -3.32 12.73 -10.16
CA HIS A 144 -3.64 11.56 -9.34
C HIS A 144 -2.38 10.88 -8.79
N LEU A 145 -1.38 10.61 -9.64
CA LEU A 145 -0.13 9.97 -9.21
C LEU A 145 0.63 10.84 -8.20
N LYS A 146 0.69 12.16 -8.43
CA LYS A 146 1.33 13.10 -7.50
C LYS A 146 0.65 13.11 -6.13
N GLN A 147 -0.68 13.21 -6.09
CA GLN A 147 -1.45 13.21 -4.85
C GLN A 147 -1.37 11.88 -4.12
N LYS A 148 -1.42 10.75 -4.86
CA LYS A 148 -1.26 9.40 -4.31
C LYS A 148 0.08 9.27 -3.60
N LYS A 149 1.16 9.72 -4.25
CA LYS A 149 2.51 9.68 -3.67
C LYS A 149 2.61 10.49 -2.39
N GLU A 150 2.08 11.71 -2.38
CA GLU A 150 2.06 12.56 -1.19
C GLU A 150 1.31 11.90 -0.02
N LEU A 151 0.12 11.37 -0.27
CA LEU A 151 -0.69 10.71 0.76
C LEU A 151 -0.03 9.43 1.30
N LEU A 152 0.62 8.65 0.43
CA LEU A 152 1.40 7.47 0.86
C LEU A 152 2.60 7.87 1.70
N THR A 153 3.32 8.95 1.35
CA THR A 153 4.38 9.50 2.18
C THR A 153 3.84 9.89 3.56
N ARG A 154 2.72 10.62 3.63
CA ARG A 154 2.09 11.00 4.90
C ARG A 154 1.69 9.80 5.75
N LEU A 155 1.14 8.74 5.15
CA LEU A 155 0.80 7.50 5.85
C LEU A 155 2.05 6.83 6.45
N ASN A 156 3.12 6.77 5.66
CA ASN A 156 4.38 6.14 6.04
C ASN A 156 5.12 6.95 7.12
N ASP A 157 5.11 8.27 7.03
CA ASP A 157 5.69 9.16 8.04
C ASP A 157 4.93 9.05 9.36
N ALA A 158 3.59 9.13 9.33
CA ALA A 158 2.75 8.93 10.51
C ALA A 158 3.00 7.57 11.17
N THR A 159 3.15 6.52 10.35
CA THR A 159 3.50 5.19 10.83
C THR A 159 4.89 5.18 11.47
N GLY A 160 5.89 5.78 10.82
CA GLY A 160 7.26 5.87 11.32
C GLY A 160 7.38 6.65 12.64
N PHE A 161 6.67 7.77 12.76
CA PHE A 161 6.57 8.55 14.01
C PHE A 161 5.90 7.75 15.12
N ALA A 162 4.81 7.06 14.81
CA ALA A 162 4.12 6.24 15.79
C ALA A 162 4.98 5.05 16.26
N LEU A 163 5.70 4.39 15.35
CA LEU A 163 6.70 3.38 15.72
C LEU A 163 7.80 3.98 16.60
N LYS A 164 8.18 5.25 16.36
CA LYS A 164 9.11 6.07 17.19
C LYS A 164 8.57 6.44 18.58
N GLY A 165 7.32 6.07 18.90
CA GLY A 165 6.66 6.37 20.17
C GLY A 165 5.89 7.69 20.18
N GLU A 166 5.79 8.39 19.05
CA GLU A 166 4.96 9.58 18.96
C GLU A 166 3.47 9.23 19.01
N LYS A 167 2.68 10.11 19.62
CA LYS A 167 1.23 9.93 19.76
C LYS A 167 0.52 10.34 18.48
N ILE A 168 0.24 9.36 17.62
CA ILE A 168 -0.62 9.52 16.44
C ILE A 168 -1.99 8.92 16.73
N SER A 169 -3.08 9.64 16.45
CA SER A 169 -4.45 9.16 16.67
C SER A 169 -4.89 8.15 15.61
N GLU A 170 -5.84 7.29 15.98
CA GLU A 170 -6.58 6.42 15.04
C GLU A 170 -7.22 7.24 13.90
N GLU A 171 -7.76 8.41 14.24
CA GLU A 171 -8.39 9.32 13.29
C GLU A 171 -7.40 9.80 12.21
N ASN A 172 -6.14 10.09 12.57
CA ASN A 172 -5.12 10.47 11.59
C ASN A 172 -4.91 9.37 10.54
N PHE A 173 -4.79 8.11 10.96
CA PHE A 173 -4.66 6.99 10.02
C PHE A 173 -5.91 6.82 9.16
N SER A 174 -7.09 6.87 9.78
CA SER A 174 -8.38 6.72 9.10
C SER A 174 -8.59 7.81 8.05
N MET A 175 -8.24 9.06 8.35
CA MET A 175 -8.36 10.20 7.43
C MET A 175 -7.38 10.11 6.26
N ILE A 176 -6.16 9.64 6.48
CA ILE A 176 -5.20 9.43 5.38
C ILE A 176 -5.70 8.29 4.46
N TYR A 177 -6.18 7.18 5.02
CA TYR A 177 -6.79 6.10 4.23
C TYR A 177 -8.01 6.56 3.45
N LEU A 178 -8.89 7.35 4.08
CA LEU A 178 -10.07 7.91 3.43
C LEU A 178 -9.65 8.75 2.22
N SER A 179 -8.68 9.65 2.42
CA SER A 179 -8.16 10.50 1.35
C SER A 179 -7.58 9.68 0.20
N LEU A 180 -6.81 8.62 0.51
CA LEU A 180 -6.27 7.70 -0.49
C LEU A 180 -7.36 6.99 -1.29
N PHE A 181 -8.39 6.48 -0.62
CA PHE A 181 -9.45 5.71 -1.27
C PHE A 181 -10.38 6.61 -2.08
N LEU A 182 -10.76 7.78 -1.58
CA LEU A 182 -11.54 8.75 -2.35
C LEU A 182 -10.77 9.19 -3.61
N LEU A 183 -9.48 9.49 -3.48
CA LEU A 183 -8.62 9.82 -4.62
C LEU A 183 -8.60 8.71 -5.68
N GLN A 184 -8.55 7.45 -5.27
CA GLN A 184 -8.62 6.30 -6.19
C GLN A 184 -10.00 6.15 -6.82
N VAL A 185 -11.07 6.20 -6.01
CA VAL A 185 -12.46 6.04 -6.49
C VAL A 185 -12.78 7.12 -7.53
N GLU A 186 -12.49 8.38 -7.23
CA GLU A 186 -12.79 9.50 -8.11
C GLU A 186 -11.99 9.46 -9.41
N PHE A 187 -10.69 9.11 -9.31
CA PHE A 187 -9.85 8.91 -10.49
C PHE A 187 -10.40 7.82 -11.41
N TRP A 188 -10.68 6.63 -10.86
CA TRP A 188 -11.18 5.53 -11.66
C TRP A 188 -12.59 5.76 -12.19
N ASP A 189 -13.43 6.54 -11.51
CA ASP A 189 -14.75 6.90 -12.03
C ASP A 189 -14.64 7.87 -13.23
N ALA A 190 -13.74 8.85 -13.14
CA ALA A 190 -13.53 9.88 -14.15
C ALA A 190 -12.73 9.42 -15.39
N MET A 191 -11.87 8.40 -15.26
CA MET A 191 -11.08 7.89 -16.38
C MET A 191 -11.93 7.16 -17.43
N SER A 192 -11.53 7.28 -18.69
CA SER A 192 -12.19 6.57 -19.79
C SER A 192 -12.14 5.05 -19.60
N LYS A 193 -13.17 4.37 -20.11
CA LYS A 193 -13.25 2.91 -20.08
C LYS A 193 -12.04 2.25 -20.75
N THR A 194 -11.60 2.78 -21.88
CA THR A 194 -10.43 2.26 -22.61
C THR A 194 -9.16 2.28 -21.76
N PHE A 195 -8.91 3.38 -21.04
CA PHE A 195 -7.76 3.46 -20.16
C PHE A 195 -7.89 2.50 -18.98
N ARG A 196 -9.07 2.46 -18.33
CA ARG A 196 -9.35 1.52 -17.23
C ARG A 196 -9.08 0.08 -17.62
N ASP A 197 -9.66 -0.37 -18.73
CA ASP A 197 -9.52 -1.75 -19.22
C ASP A 197 -8.07 -2.09 -19.62
N SER A 198 -7.23 -1.09 -19.88
CA SER A 198 -5.80 -1.28 -20.18
C SER A 198 -4.92 -1.46 -18.94
N ILE A 199 -5.42 -1.09 -17.76
CA ILE A 199 -4.67 -1.10 -16.49
C ILE A 199 -5.23 -2.14 -15.49
N LEU A 200 -6.56 -2.19 -15.32
CA LEU A 200 -7.27 -2.97 -14.30
C LEU A 200 -7.52 -4.41 -14.74
#